data_AF-A0A954WVQ0-F1
#
_entry.id   AF-A0A954WVQ0-F1
#
_cell.length_a   1.000
_cell.length_b   1.000
_cell.length_c   1.000
_cell.angle_alpha   90.00
_cell.angle_beta   90.00
_cell.angle_gamma   90.00
#
_symmetry.space_group_name_H-M   'P 1'
#
loop_
_entity.id
_entity.type
_entity.pdbx_description
1 polymer ?
#
loop_
_entity_poly.entity_id
_entity_poly.type
_entity_poly.pdbx_seq_one_letter_code
_entity_poly.pdbx_strand_id
1 'polypeptide(L)'
;MSKLIGAVSELNKFLRTILVCVVVGGASYCGGWLYNNLYPQAALKHKDERIQEISDTLQATQQELAQSNEKVLTLTQSLAAAHEQVERLDASIRLLKVDSRVAEITVLKQVANPQSGRAMTEFSFQEVDQDGSALDAPRRFVIDGEVVYVDYWVVKFRDQHVEEGTEGLSTSICLFRRIFGEHQEPDLGYTLDQEGSRPSAYGQDKMSDFERSLWEDFWLISNDPGRAEKLGIRAMHGEAVSARLIEGKRYRIQLRASDGLTIVPIPEPPANQT
;
A
#
# COMPACT_ATOMS: atom_id res chain seq x y z
N MET A 1 96.38 -11.17 74.42
CA MET A 1 95.29 -12.13 74.10
C MET A 1 94.03 -11.43 73.55
N SER A 2 94.12 -10.49 72.58
CA SER A 2 92.92 -9.85 71.98
C SER A 2 92.78 -10.03 70.45
N LYS A 3 93.78 -10.59 69.76
CA LYS A 3 93.74 -10.81 68.30
C LYS A 3 93.14 -12.17 67.89
N LEU A 4 93.12 -13.17 68.78
CA LEU A 4 92.60 -14.52 68.50
C LEU A 4 91.07 -14.65 68.63
N ILE A 5 90.44 -13.83 69.50
CA ILE A 5 88.99 -13.85 69.72
C ILE A 5 88.22 -13.17 68.57
N GLY A 6 88.84 -12.20 67.88
CA GLY A 6 88.25 -11.55 66.70
C GLY A 6 88.12 -12.45 65.48
N ALA A 7 89.14 -13.28 65.21
CA ALA A 7 89.19 -14.15 64.03
C ALA A 7 88.12 -15.27 64.05
N VAL A 8 87.83 -15.83 65.22
CA VAL A 8 86.77 -16.85 65.40
C VAL A 8 85.38 -16.23 65.20
N SER A 9 85.18 -14.99 65.62
CA SER A 9 83.91 -14.26 65.42
C SER A 9 83.67 -13.93 63.95
N GLU A 10 84.70 -13.51 63.22
CA GLU A 10 84.60 -13.19 61.79
C GLU A 10 84.36 -14.44 60.94
N LEU A 11 84.96 -15.58 61.29
CA LEU A 11 84.69 -16.86 60.61
C LEU A 11 83.24 -17.33 60.82
N ASN A 12 82.71 -17.17 62.04
CA ASN A 12 81.33 -17.55 62.34
C ASN A 12 80.31 -16.64 61.60
N LYS A 13 80.60 -15.34 61.48
CA LYS A 13 79.81 -14.43 60.66
C LYS A 13 79.85 -14.82 59.18
N PHE A 14 81.02 -15.18 58.64
CA PHE A 14 81.17 -15.62 57.26
C PHE A 14 80.41 -16.91 56.96
N LEU A 15 80.53 -17.92 57.84
CA LEU A 15 79.78 -19.18 57.74
C LEU A 15 78.28 -18.96 57.83
N ARG A 16 77.82 -18.08 58.71
CA ARG A 16 76.40 -17.72 58.83
C ARG A 16 75.88 -17.02 57.58
N THR A 17 76.65 -16.12 56.97
CA THR A 17 76.27 -15.46 55.71
C THR A 17 76.16 -16.48 54.57
N ILE A 18 77.10 -17.41 54.44
CA ILE A 18 77.02 -18.49 53.44
C ILE A 18 75.77 -19.35 53.68
N LEU A 19 75.49 -19.72 54.92
CA LEU A 19 74.34 -20.55 55.26
C LEU A 19 73.02 -19.84 54.93
N VAL A 20 72.92 -18.53 55.19
CA VAL A 20 71.75 -17.73 54.79
C VAL A 20 71.62 -17.70 53.27
N CYS A 21 72.71 -17.49 52.52
CA CYS A 21 72.66 -17.52 51.05
C CYS A 21 72.22 -18.88 50.49
N VAL A 22 72.65 -19.99 51.09
CA VAL A 22 72.26 -21.34 50.68
C VAL A 22 70.79 -21.61 50.99
N VAL A 23 70.30 -21.19 52.17
CA VAL A 23 68.89 -21.37 52.55
C VAL A 23 67.97 -20.52 51.68
N VAL A 24 68.33 -19.26 51.44
CA VAL A 24 67.53 -18.36 50.59
C VAL A 24 67.57 -18.82 49.14
N GLY A 25 68.76 -19.14 48.61
CA GLY A 25 68.91 -19.66 47.24
C GLY A 25 68.18 -21.00 47.05
N GLY A 26 68.26 -21.90 48.02
CA GLY A 26 67.54 -23.18 48.02
C GLY A 26 66.02 -23.01 48.11
N ALA A 27 65.53 -22.12 48.97
CA ALA A 27 64.10 -21.82 49.07
C ALA A 27 63.55 -21.17 47.80
N SER A 28 64.29 -20.26 47.17
CA SER A 28 63.94 -19.67 45.89
C SER A 28 63.92 -20.70 44.75
N TYR A 29 64.93 -21.58 44.70
CA TYR A 29 65.00 -22.63 43.68
C TYR A 29 63.89 -23.66 43.85
N CYS A 30 63.67 -24.16 45.07
CA CYS A 30 62.58 -25.09 45.37
C CYS A 30 61.21 -24.46 45.13
N GLY A 31 61.02 -23.19 45.49
CA GLY A 31 59.80 -22.44 45.22
C GLY A 31 59.53 -22.30 43.72
N GLY A 32 60.55 -21.94 42.93
CA GLY A 32 60.44 -21.87 41.46
C GLY A 32 60.19 -23.22 40.81
N TRP A 33 60.84 -24.28 41.30
CA TRP A 33 60.65 -25.65 40.83
C TRP A 33 59.24 -26.18 41.12
N LEU A 34 58.74 -25.98 42.35
CA LEU A 34 57.36 -26.32 42.72
C LEU A 34 56.34 -25.51 41.91
N TYR A 35 56.56 -24.21 41.73
CA TYR A 35 55.66 -23.37 40.94
C TYR A 35 55.55 -23.85 39.50
N ASN A 36 56.67 -24.17 38.84
CA ASN A 36 56.69 -24.64 37.47
C ASN A 36 56.10 -26.07 37.32
N ASN A 37 56.26 -26.93 38.33
CA ASN A 37 55.79 -28.31 38.28
C ASN A 37 54.30 -28.47 38.70
N LEU A 38 53.80 -27.60 39.58
CA LEU A 38 52.41 -27.64 40.06
C LEU A 38 51.44 -26.83 39.18
N TYR A 39 51.94 -25.83 38.44
CA TYR A 39 51.18 -25.05 37.46
C TYR A 39 51.67 -25.37 36.04
N PRO A 40 51.23 -26.48 35.43
CA PRO A 40 51.64 -26.85 34.09
C PRO A 40 51.15 -25.79 33.10
N GLN A 41 52.09 -25.07 32.48
CA GLN A 41 51.80 -24.03 31.47
C GLN A 41 50.93 -24.54 30.30
N ALA A 42 50.96 -25.86 30.03
CA ALA A 42 50.10 -26.51 29.04
C ALA A 42 48.60 -26.37 29.35
N ALA A 43 48.19 -26.40 30.62
CA ALA A 43 46.80 -26.27 31.01
C ALA A 43 46.26 -24.83 30.86
N LEU A 44 47.14 -23.83 30.97
CA LEU A 44 46.81 -22.42 30.70
C LEU A 44 46.69 -22.18 29.20
N LYS A 45 47.66 -22.65 28.40
CA LYS A 45 47.61 -22.57 26.93
C LYS A 45 46.33 -23.17 26.36
N HIS A 46 45.95 -24.37 26.80
CA HIS A 46 44.72 -25.02 26.36
C HIS A 46 43.45 -24.25 26.76
N LYS A 47 43.46 -23.54 27.89
CA LYS A 47 42.33 -22.68 28.29
C LYS A 47 42.27 -21.43 27.43
N ASP A 48 43.41 -20.81 27.14
CA ASP A 48 43.51 -19.63 26.29
C ASP A 48 43.09 -19.96 24.84
N GLU A 49 43.52 -21.11 24.32
CA GLU A 49 43.09 -21.65 23.01
C GLU A 49 41.56 -21.85 22.95
N ARG A 50 40.95 -22.41 24.01
CA ARG A 50 39.49 -22.57 24.08
C ARG A 50 38.74 -21.25 24.21
N ILE A 51 39.27 -20.29 24.96
CA ILE A 51 38.67 -18.95 25.07
C ILE A 51 38.72 -18.25 23.71
N GLN A 52 39.82 -18.39 23.00
CA GLN A 52 39.98 -17.85 21.66
C GLN A 52 39.02 -18.52 20.67
N GLU A 53 38.95 -19.85 20.66
CA GLU A 53 38.01 -20.61 19.82
C GLU A 53 36.55 -20.22 20.08
N ILE A 54 36.16 -20.08 21.36
CA ILE A 54 34.82 -19.63 21.74
C ILE A 54 34.57 -18.18 21.32
N SER A 55 35.55 -17.30 21.48
CA SER A 55 35.47 -15.90 21.05
C SER A 55 35.30 -15.79 19.54
N ASP A 56 36.09 -16.55 18.77
CA ASP A 56 36.03 -16.59 17.31
C ASP A 56 34.69 -17.16 16.84
N THR A 57 34.20 -18.23 17.49
CA THR A 57 32.89 -18.81 17.21
C THR A 57 31.77 -17.82 17.53
N LEU A 58 31.82 -17.15 18.67
CA LEU A 58 30.81 -16.18 19.08
C LEU A 58 30.80 -14.97 18.13
N GLN A 59 31.97 -14.51 17.68
CA GLN A 59 32.09 -13.47 16.68
C GLN A 59 31.52 -13.91 15.32
N ALA A 60 31.81 -15.14 14.89
CA ALA A 60 31.25 -15.70 13.66
C ALA A 60 29.71 -15.82 13.75
N THR A 61 29.17 -16.33 14.87
CA THR A 61 27.72 -16.42 15.10
C THR A 61 27.07 -15.04 15.18
N GLN A 62 27.72 -14.06 15.81
CA GLN A 62 27.22 -12.67 15.83
C GLN A 62 27.17 -12.06 14.43
N GLN A 63 28.19 -12.34 13.61
CA GLN A 63 28.24 -11.88 12.23
C GLN A 63 27.16 -12.55 11.37
N GLU A 64 26.94 -13.85 11.54
CA GLU A 64 25.88 -14.60 10.87
C GLU A 64 24.49 -14.10 11.29
N LEU A 65 24.28 -13.83 12.59
CA LEU A 65 23.04 -13.27 13.11
C LEU A 65 22.79 -11.86 12.55
N ALA A 66 23.82 -11.03 12.47
CA ALA A 66 23.72 -9.69 11.87
C ALA A 66 23.33 -9.77 10.39
N GLN A 67 23.96 -10.67 9.62
CA GLN A 67 23.60 -10.90 8.22
C GLN A 67 22.19 -11.46 8.07
N SER A 68 21.75 -12.35 8.96
CA SER A 68 20.39 -12.89 8.95
C SER A 68 19.36 -11.80 9.25
N ASN A 69 19.61 -10.95 10.25
CA ASN A 69 18.75 -9.82 10.58
C ASN A 69 18.65 -8.81 9.43
N GLU A 70 19.76 -8.51 8.75
CA GLU A 70 19.77 -7.66 7.56
C GLU A 70 18.93 -8.28 6.44
N LYS A 71 19.10 -9.59 6.18
CA LYS A 71 18.26 -10.32 5.21
C LYS A 71 16.78 -10.27 5.58
N VAL A 72 16.42 -10.51 6.84
CA VAL A 72 15.03 -10.40 7.31
C VAL A 72 14.47 -9.01 7.07
N LEU A 73 15.25 -7.95 7.33
CA LEU A 73 14.83 -6.57 7.07
C LEU A 73 14.62 -6.30 5.57
N THR A 74 15.53 -6.76 4.71
CA THR A 74 15.35 -6.62 3.25
C THR A 74 14.15 -7.42 2.73
N LEU A 75 13.95 -8.65 3.22
CA LEU A 75 12.84 -9.50 2.84
C LEU A 75 11.51 -8.90 3.28
N THR A 76 11.42 -8.40 4.51
CA THR A 76 10.20 -7.73 5.01
C THR A 76 9.86 -6.47 4.20
N GLN A 77 10.86 -5.67 3.81
CA GLN A 77 10.67 -4.53 2.90
C GLN A 77 10.17 -4.98 1.52
N SER A 78 10.79 -6.02 0.94
CA SER A 78 10.38 -6.55 -0.37
C SER A 78 8.97 -7.16 -0.35
N LEU A 79 8.60 -7.83 0.74
CA LEU A 79 7.28 -8.43 0.94
C LEU A 79 6.21 -7.35 1.06
N ALA A 80 6.49 -6.26 1.78
CA ALA A 80 5.59 -5.11 1.85
C ALA A 80 5.35 -4.48 0.47
N ALA A 81 6.43 -4.24 -0.30
CA ALA A 81 6.33 -3.71 -1.65
C ALA A 81 5.58 -4.66 -2.61
N ALA A 82 5.83 -5.96 -2.51
CA ALA A 82 5.13 -6.96 -3.31
C ALA A 82 3.63 -7.04 -2.94
N HIS A 83 3.28 -6.94 -1.66
CA HIS A 83 1.89 -6.87 -1.21
C HIS A 83 1.18 -5.64 -1.76
N GLU A 84 1.80 -4.46 -1.68
CA GLU A 84 1.26 -3.22 -2.26
C GLU A 84 1.05 -3.37 -3.77
N GLN A 85 1.98 -4.02 -4.47
CA GLN A 85 1.85 -4.29 -5.91
C GLN A 85 0.73 -5.29 -6.21
N VAL A 86 0.57 -6.35 -5.41
CA VAL A 86 -0.54 -7.30 -5.56
C VAL A 86 -1.88 -6.61 -5.31
N GLU A 87 -2.01 -5.78 -4.27
CA GLU A 87 -3.24 -5.02 -4.01
C GLU A 87 -3.54 -4.04 -5.13
N ARG A 88 -2.52 -3.34 -5.63
CA ARG A 88 -2.64 -2.46 -6.80
C ARG A 88 -3.13 -3.25 -8.02
N LEU A 89 -2.53 -4.40 -8.31
CA LEU A 89 -2.88 -5.23 -9.46
C LEU A 89 -4.29 -5.81 -9.30
N ASP A 90 -4.67 -6.28 -8.12
CA ASP A 90 -5.98 -6.87 -7.85
C ASP A 90 -7.10 -5.80 -7.86
N ALA A 91 -6.83 -4.61 -7.31
CA ALA A 91 -7.70 -3.45 -7.47
C ALA A 91 -7.79 -3.04 -8.95
N SER A 92 -6.66 -2.98 -9.66
CA SER A 92 -6.65 -2.69 -11.09
C SER A 92 -7.47 -3.72 -11.85
N ILE A 93 -7.29 -5.03 -11.61
CA ILE A 93 -8.03 -6.12 -12.26
C ILE A 93 -9.53 -6.04 -11.95
N ARG A 94 -9.92 -5.72 -10.71
CA ARG A 94 -11.35 -5.54 -10.38
C ARG A 94 -11.96 -4.33 -11.07
N LEU A 95 -11.25 -3.21 -11.10
CA LEU A 95 -11.68 -1.99 -11.77
C LEU A 95 -11.68 -2.16 -13.30
N LEU A 96 -10.73 -2.92 -13.83
CA LEU A 96 -10.60 -3.34 -15.24
C LEU A 96 -11.73 -4.27 -15.67
N LYS A 97 -12.29 -5.09 -14.75
CA LYS A 97 -13.40 -6.00 -15.06
C LYS A 97 -14.74 -5.28 -15.24
N VAL A 98 -14.86 -4.02 -14.83
CA VAL A 98 -16.06 -3.19 -15.05
C VAL A 98 -15.84 -2.33 -16.30
N ASP A 99 -15.84 -2.98 -17.46
CA ASP A 99 -15.63 -2.33 -18.77
C ASP A 99 -16.67 -1.25 -19.11
N SER A 100 -17.78 -1.20 -18.37
CA SER A 100 -18.73 -0.10 -18.45
C SER A 100 -19.59 -0.02 -17.20
N ARG A 101 -19.58 1.14 -16.53
CA ARG A 101 -20.67 1.51 -15.64
C ARG A 101 -21.86 1.86 -16.53
N VAL A 102 -22.97 1.15 -16.34
CA VAL A 102 -24.18 1.32 -17.14
C VAL A 102 -25.33 1.69 -16.22
N ALA A 103 -26.09 2.71 -16.60
CA ALA A 103 -27.34 3.07 -15.95
C ALA A 103 -28.41 3.34 -17.00
N GLU A 104 -29.67 3.17 -16.64
CA GLU A 104 -30.81 3.46 -17.50
C GLU A 104 -31.68 4.56 -16.89
N ILE A 105 -32.05 5.53 -17.72
CA ILE A 105 -33.08 6.53 -17.43
C ILE A 105 -34.34 6.11 -18.17
N THR A 106 -35.45 5.99 -17.44
CA THR A 106 -36.80 5.83 -18.02
C THR A 106 -37.62 7.07 -17.73
N VAL A 107 -38.02 7.79 -18.77
CA VAL A 107 -38.78 9.03 -18.63
C VAL A 107 -40.24 8.70 -18.39
N LEU A 108 -40.71 9.02 -17.18
CA LEU A 108 -42.04 8.62 -16.72
C LEU A 108 -43.11 9.63 -17.15
N LYS A 109 -42.82 10.92 -17.01
CA LYS A 109 -43.80 11.98 -17.27
C LYS A 109 -43.15 13.34 -17.49
N GLN A 110 -43.70 14.15 -18.38
CA GLN A 110 -43.35 15.56 -18.53
C GLN A 110 -44.59 16.44 -18.37
N VAL A 111 -44.54 17.41 -17.46
CA VAL A 111 -45.67 18.33 -17.21
C VAL A 111 -45.20 19.77 -17.13
N ALA A 112 -46.07 20.73 -17.41
CA ALA A 112 -45.75 22.12 -17.14
C ALA A 112 -45.74 22.38 -15.62
N ASN A 113 -44.66 22.98 -15.13
CA ASN A 113 -44.54 23.47 -13.77
C ASN A 113 -45.56 24.60 -13.56
N PRO A 114 -46.48 24.49 -12.58
CA PRO A 114 -47.52 25.49 -12.34
C PRO A 114 -47.00 26.88 -11.96
N GLN A 115 -45.79 26.99 -11.44
CA GLN A 115 -45.21 28.24 -10.93
C GLN A 115 -44.37 28.96 -12.00
N SER A 116 -43.54 28.21 -12.74
CA SER A 116 -42.63 28.77 -13.74
C SER A 116 -43.16 28.69 -15.17
N GLY A 117 -44.15 27.83 -15.44
CA GLY A 117 -44.63 27.51 -16.78
C GLY A 117 -43.68 26.65 -17.62
N ARG A 118 -42.51 26.28 -17.07
CA ARG A 118 -41.48 25.46 -17.73
C ARG A 118 -41.82 23.98 -17.65
N ALA A 119 -41.23 23.15 -18.51
CA ALA A 119 -41.37 21.71 -18.40
C ALA A 119 -40.77 21.20 -17.07
N MET A 120 -41.38 20.20 -16.48
CA MET A 120 -40.90 19.47 -15.30
C MET A 120 -40.90 18.00 -15.68
N THR A 121 -39.74 17.36 -15.62
CA THR A 121 -39.56 15.98 -16.08
C THR A 121 -39.37 15.04 -14.88
N GLU A 122 -40.26 14.06 -14.75
CA GLU A 122 -40.14 12.94 -13.82
C GLU A 122 -39.55 11.73 -14.57
N PHE A 123 -38.53 11.11 -13.99
CA PHE A 123 -37.90 9.92 -14.54
C PHE A 123 -37.39 8.99 -13.44
N SER A 124 -37.20 7.71 -13.77
CA SER A 124 -36.47 6.77 -12.93
C SER A 124 -35.05 6.56 -13.46
N PHE A 125 -34.11 6.45 -12.55
CA PHE A 125 -32.72 6.12 -12.78
C PHE A 125 -32.41 4.79 -12.10
N GLN A 126 -31.73 3.89 -12.78
CA GLN A 126 -31.35 2.59 -12.26
C GLN A 126 -29.99 2.18 -12.79
N GLU A 127 -29.13 1.64 -11.93
CA GLU A 127 -27.88 1.03 -12.39
C GLU A 127 -28.14 -0.40 -12.87
N VAL A 128 -27.49 -0.76 -13.98
CA VAL A 128 -27.63 -2.08 -14.59
C VAL A 128 -26.25 -2.69 -14.87
N ASP A 129 -26.18 -4.01 -14.93
CA ASP A 129 -24.98 -4.71 -15.41
C ASP A 129 -24.84 -4.61 -16.94
N GLN A 130 -23.79 -5.24 -17.48
CA GLN A 130 -23.52 -5.24 -18.93
C GLN A 130 -24.61 -5.95 -19.74
N ASP A 131 -25.35 -6.89 -19.11
CA ASP A 131 -26.44 -7.65 -19.72
C ASP A 131 -27.79 -6.92 -19.59
N GLY A 132 -27.83 -5.80 -18.86
CA GLY A 132 -29.02 -4.98 -18.61
C GLY A 132 -29.83 -5.41 -17.38
N SER A 133 -29.30 -6.28 -16.52
CA SER A 133 -29.95 -6.66 -15.26
C SER A 133 -29.79 -5.57 -14.22
N ALA A 134 -30.86 -5.27 -13.49
CA ALA A 134 -30.86 -4.28 -12.42
C ALA A 134 -29.87 -4.64 -11.29
N LEU A 135 -28.96 -3.72 -10.98
CA LEU A 135 -28.04 -3.80 -9.84
C LEU A 135 -28.65 -3.23 -8.56
N ASP A 136 -29.51 -2.22 -8.69
CA ASP A 136 -30.19 -1.55 -7.59
C ASP A 136 -31.68 -1.33 -7.86
N ALA A 137 -32.40 -0.84 -6.84
CA ALA A 137 -33.80 -0.44 -7.00
C ALA A 137 -33.88 0.91 -7.75
N PRO A 138 -34.85 1.09 -8.66
CA PRO A 138 -34.96 2.31 -9.44
C PRO A 138 -35.27 3.51 -8.53
N ARG A 139 -34.44 4.55 -8.63
CA ARG A 139 -34.61 5.82 -7.91
C ARG A 139 -35.36 6.81 -8.79
N ARG A 140 -36.37 7.50 -8.25
CA ARG A 140 -37.15 8.49 -9.00
C ARG A 140 -36.66 9.90 -8.71
N PHE A 141 -36.57 10.70 -9.76
CA PHE A 141 -36.13 12.08 -9.71
C PHE A 141 -37.08 12.97 -10.51
N VAL A 142 -37.11 14.25 -10.13
CA VAL A 142 -37.91 15.28 -10.79
C VAL A 142 -37.03 16.49 -11.04
N ILE A 143 -36.79 16.83 -12.30
CA ILE A 143 -35.95 17.98 -12.69
C ILE A 143 -36.78 19.13 -13.28
N ASP A 144 -36.28 20.35 -13.14
CA ASP A 144 -36.83 21.52 -13.85
C ASP A 144 -36.21 21.60 -15.26
N GLY A 145 -37.06 21.42 -16.26
CA GLY A 145 -36.74 21.37 -17.68
C GLY A 145 -36.86 19.98 -18.31
N GLU A 146 -36.39 19.87 -19.54
CA GLU A 146 -36.40 18.67 -20.38
C GLU A 146 -34.99 18.06 -20.55
N VAL A 147 -33.94 18.80 -20.19
CA VAL A 147 -32.55 18.41 -20.36
C VAL A 147 -31.97 17.96 -19.02
N VAL A 148 -31.68 16.68 -18.92
CA VAL A 148 -30.97 16.15 -17.76
C VAL A 148 -29.47 16.36 -17.93
N TYR A 149 -28.81 16.78 -16.85
CA TYR A 149 -27.35 16.75 -16.71
C TYR A 149 -26.98 15.67 -15.70
N VAL A 150 -25.96 14.89 -16.03
CA VAL A 150 -25.34 13.89 -15.15
C VAL A 150 -23.89 14.30 -14.94
N ASP A 151 -23.58 14.77 -13.73
CA ASP A 151 -22.24 15.17 -13.29
C ASP A 151 -21.52 13.97 -12.65
N TYR A 152 -20.25 13.80 -13.02
CA TYR A 152 -19.42 12.71 -12.53
C TYR A 152 -17.95 13.09 -12.47
N TRP A 153 -17.24 12.43 -11.57
CA TRP A 153 -15.78 12.40 -11.57
C TRP A 153 -15.30 11.21 -12.38
N VAL A 154 -14.25 11.42 -13.18
CA VAL A 154 -13.62 10.36 -13.97
C VAL A 154 -12.12 10.30 -13.70
N VAL A 155 -11.62 9.09 -13.56
CA VAL A 155 -10.18 8.79 -13.56
C VAL A 155 -9.89 7.93 -14.77
N LYS A 156 -9.05 8.42 -15.67
CA LYS A 156 -8.58 7.72 -16.86
C LYS A 156 -7.15 7.25 -16.59
N PHE A 157 -6.90 5.95 -16.70
CA PHE A 157 -5.57 5.39 -16.49
C PHE A 157 -4.77 5.37 -17.81
N ARG A 158 -3.43 5.32 -17.70
CA ARG A 158 -2.52 5.06 -18.81
C ARG A 158 -2.51 3.56 -19.10
N ASP A 159 -2.41 3.20 -20.37
CA ASP A 159 -2.10 1.83 -20.77
C ASP A 159 -0.65 1.54 -20.35
N GLN A 160 -0.47 0.80 -19.25
CA GLN A 160 0.85 0.35 -18.79
C GLN A 160 1.02 -1.18 -18.85
N HIS A 161 -0.02 -1.92 -19.22
CA HIS A 161 0.02 -3.38 -19.39
C HIS A 161 -0.68 -3.82 -20.68
N VAL A 162 0.06 -3.80 -21.80
CA VAL A 162 -0.18 -4.72 -22.92
C VAL A 162 1.10 -5.54 -23.08
N GLU A 163 1.41 -6.35 -22.07
CA GLU A 163 2.22 -7.54 -22.34
C GLU A 163 1.25 -8.60 -22.87
N GLU A 164 1.48 -9.01 -24.12
CA GLU A 164 0.84 -10.14 -24.80
C GLU A 164 -0.66 -10.01 -25.13
N GLY A 165 -0.98 -9.22 -26.17
CA GLY A 165 -1.95 -9.68 -27.18
C GLY A 165 -3.39 -9.16 -27.13
N THR A 166 -3.73 -8.16 -26.33
CA THR A 166 -5.08 -7.54 -26.38
C THR A 166 -4.98 -6.04 -26.67
N GLU A 167 -5.16 -5.66 -27.93
CA GLU A 167 -5.29 -4.26 -28.35
C GLU A 167 -6.57 -3.63 -27.74
N GLY A 168 -6.47 -2.49 -27.04
CA GLY A 168 -7.58 -1.53 -26.92
C GLY A 168 -8.18 -1.22 -25.54
N LEU A 169 -7.64 -1.70 -24.41
CA LEU A 169 -8.26 -1.49 -23.09
C LEU A 169 -7.74 -0.22 -22.36
N SER A 170 -8.09 0.97 -22.88
CA SER A 170 -8.00 2.19 -22.05
C SER A 170 -8.97 2.08 -20.86
N THR A 171 -8.49 2.09 -19.62
CA THR A 171 -9.38 1.92 -18.45
C THR A 171 -9.81 3.26 -17.87
N SER A 172 -11.10 3.42 -17.63
CA SER A 172 -11.65 4.59 -16.93
C SER A 172 -12.63 4.14 -15.84
N ILE A 173 -12.56 4.77 -14.68
CA ILE A 173 -13.54 4.60 -13.59
C ILE A 173 -14.24 5.93 -13.32
N CYS A 174 -15.49 5.89 -12.85
CA CYS A 174 -16.23 7.11 -12.55
C CYS A 174 -17.10 7.02 -11.29
N LEU A 175 -17.28 8.17 -10.64
CA LEU A 175 -18.19 8.36 -9.52
C LEU A 175 -19.29 9.34 -9.96
N PHE A 176 -20.56 8.90 -9.97
CA PHE A 176 -21.69 9.76 -10.28
C PHE A 176 -21.97 10.68 -9.12
N ARG A 177 -21.80 11.98 -9.32
CA ARG A 177 -22.01 12.96 -8.26
C ARG A 177 -23.46 13.36 -8.18
N ARG A 178 -23.97 13.94 -9.25
CA ARG A 178 -25.24 14.68 -9.21
C ARG A 178 -26.03 14.56 -10.50
N ILE A 179 -27.35 14.66 -10.37
CA ILE A 179 -28.30 14.81 -11.46
C ILE A 179 -29.14 16.07 -11.26
N PHE A 180 -29.27 16.88 -12.31
CA PHE A 180 -30.03 18.14 -12.27
C PHE A 180 -30.57 18.52 -13.65
N GLY A 181 -31.57 19.41 -13.69
CA GLY A 181 -32.14 19.96 -14.92
C GLY A 181 -31.44 21.24 -15.40
N GLU A 182 -31.68 21.65 -16.65
CA GLU A 182 -31.11 22.88 -17.24
C GLU A 182 -31.57 24.18 -16.55
N HIS A 183 -32.64 24.10 -15.77
CA HIS A 183 -33.19 25.24 -15.03
C HIS A 183 -32.96 25.12 -13.52
N GLN A 184 -32.14 24.17 -13.09
CA GLN A 184 -31.82 23.89 -11.70
C GLN A 184 -30.35 24.22 -11.43
N GLU A 185 -30.06 24.86 -10.30
CA GLU A 185 -28.67 25.05 -9.86
C GLU A 185 -28.04 23.68 -9.56
N PRO A 186 -26.79 23.41 -10.01
CA PRO A 186 -26.15 22.10 -9.78
C PRO A 186 -26.03 21.71 -8.30
N ASP A 187 -25.98 22.68 -7.38
CA ASP A 187 -25.92 22.42 -5.94
C ASP A 187 -27.26 22.01 -5.32
N LEU A 188 -28.36 22.36 -5.99
CA LEU A 188 -29.71 21.91 -5.65
C LEU A 188 -30.08 20.60 -6.36
N GLY A 189 -29.16 20.01 -7.13
CA GLY A 189 -29.33 18.72 -7.80
C GLY A 189 -29.43 17.54 -6.83
N TYR A 190 -29.84 16.39 -7.36
CA TYR A 190 -29.91 15.14 -6.60
C TYR A 190 -28.54 14.45 -6.57
N THR A 191 -28.05 14.13 -5.37
CA THR A 191 -26.84 13.31 -5.21
C THR A 191 -27.11 11.87 -5.64
N LEU A 192 -26.24 11.31 -6.48
CA LEU A 192 -26.32 9.92 -6.93
C LEU A 192 -25.48 9.00 -6.06
N ASP A 193 -24.16 9.14 -6.08
CA ASP A 193 -23.26 8.41 -5.22
C ASP A 193 -22.86 9.28 -4.03
N GLN A 194 -22.83 8.67 -2.86
CA GLN A 194 -22.38 9.36 -1.66
C GLN A 194 -20.85 9.34 -1.62
N GLU A 195 -20.22 10.48 -1.34
CA GLU A 195 -18.76 10.56 -1.19
C GLU A 195 -18.30 9.60 -0.08
N GLY A 196 -17.32 8.73 -0.39
CA GLY A 196 -16.85 7.68 0.51
C GLY A 196 -17.62 6.35 0.46
N SER A 197 -18.70 6.26 -0.34
CA SER A 197 -19.39 5.00 -0.63
C SER A 197 -18.93 4.42 -1.97
N ARG A 198 -18.87 3.09 -2.09
CA ARG A 198 -18.56 2.42 -3.36
C ARG A 198 -19.87 2.25 -4.15
N PRO A 199 -19.92 2.71 -5.42
CA PRO A 199 -21.06 2.44 -6.31
C PRO A 199 -21.31 0.94 -6.50
N SER A 200 -22.58 0.54 -6.59
CA SER A 200 -22.99 -0.85 -6.74
C SER A 200 -22.35 -1.52 -7.96
N ALA A 201 -22.15 -0.76 -9.05
CA ALA A 201 -21.49 -1.21 -10.27
C ALA A 201 -20.05 -1.71 -10.06
N TYR A 202 -19.36 -1.27 -9.00
CA TYR A 202 -18.00 -1.72 -8.67
C TYR A 202 -17.97 -2.84 -7.61
N GLY A 203 -19.14 -3.38 -7.26
CA GLY A 203 -19.31 -4.48 -6.31
C GLY A 203 -19.83 -4.02 -4.95
N GLN A 204 -20.38 -4.98 -4.19
CA GLN A 204 -20.92 -4.73 -2.84
C GLN A 204 -19.88 -4.85 -1.73
N ASP A 205 -18.66 -5.30 -2.06
CA ASP A 205 -17.57 -5.42 -1.10
C ASP A 205 -17.02 -4.05 -0.70
N LYS A 206 -16.34 -4.00 0.45
CA LYS A 206 -15.73 -2.77 0.98
C LYS A 206 -14.70 -2.18 0.01
N MET A 207 -14.72 -0.86 -0.14
CA MET A 207 -13.75 -0.12 -0.95
C MET A 207 -12.32 -0.44 -0.53
N SER A 208 -11.44 -0.79 -1.49
CA SER A 208 -10.03 -1.01 -1.19
C SER A 208 -9.38 0.30 -0.74
N ASP A 209 -8.28 0.22 0.01
CA ASP A 209 -7.63 1.42 0.52
C ASP A 209 -7.05 2.28 -0.62
N PHE A 210 -6.57 1.64 -1.69
CA PHE A 210 -6.20 2.34 -2.92
C PHE A 210 -7.36 3.15 -3.51
N GLU A 211 -8.51 2.51 -3.74
CA GLU A 211 -9.65 3.15 -4.38
C GLU A 211 -10.22 4.27 -3.49
N ARG A 212 -10.20 4.10 -2.17
CA ARG A 212 -10.56 5.14 -1.22
C ARG A 212 -9.62 6.34 -1.31
N SER A 213 -8.30 6.09 -1.27
CA SER A 213 -7.28 7.16 -1.37
C SER A 213 -7.40 7.94 -2.68
N LEU A 214 -7.77 7.27 -3.78
CA LEU A 214 -7.93 7.89 -5.09
C LEU A 214 -9.07 8.92 -5.11
N TRP A 215 -10.19 8.62 -4.45
CA TRP A 215 -11.33 9.54 -4.37
C TRP A 215 -11.18 10.59 -3.26
N GLU A 216 -10.56 10.26 -2.14
CA GLU A 216 -10.28 11.22 -1.06
C GLU A 216 -9.31 12.32 -1.52
N ASP A 217 -8.23 11.93 -2.18
CA ASP A 217 -7.22 12.86 -2.70
C ASP A 217 -7.53 13.33 -4.13
N PHE A 218 -8.80 13.26 -4.57
CA PHE A 218 -9.15 13.42 -5.98
C PHE A 218 -8.60 14.70 -6.59
N TRP A 219 -8.87 15.84 -5.95
CA TRP A 219 -8.41 17.15 -6.40
C TRP A 219 -6.91 17.37 -6.19
N LEU A 220 -6.31 16.70 -5.21
CA LEU A 220 -4.89 16.80 -4.96
C LEU A 220 -4.09 16.09 -6.05
N ILE A 221 -4.57 14.91 -6.47
CA ILE A 221 -3.98 14.14 -7.57
C ILE A 221 -4.24 14.83 -8.90
N SER A 222 -5.45 15.35 -9.14
CA SER A 222 -5.79 16.02 -10.41
C SER A 222 -4.94 17.26 -10.68
N ASN A 223 -4.48 17.96 -9.64
CA ASN A 223 -3.67 19.18 -9.75
C ASN A 223 -2.15 18.93 -9.64
N ASP A 224 -1.73 17.69 -9.43
CA ASP A 224 -0.30 17.30 -9.34
C ASP A 224 0.02 16.22 -10.40
N PRO A 225 0.51 16.64 -11.58
CA PRO A 225 0.86 15.70 -12.66
C PRO A 225 1.87 14.64 -12.23
N GLY A 226 2.78 14.96 -11.31
CA GLY A 226 3.80 14.03 -10.83
C GLY A 226 3.20 12.93 -9.95
N ARG A 227 2.20 13.27 -9.12
CA ARG A 227 1.43 12.26 -8.38
C ARG A 227 0.57 11.42 -9.30
N ALA A 228 -0.16 12.05 -10.22
CA ALA A 228 -0.98 11.33 -11.19
C ALA A 228 -0.15 10.33 -12.01
N GLU A 229 1.04 10.74 -12.48
CA GLU A 229 1.93 9.87 -13.25
C GLU A 229 2.44 8.67 -12.45
N LYS A 230 2.81 8.85 -11.18
CA LYS A 230 3.22 7.74 -10.29
C LYS A 230 2.11 6.72 -10.09
N LEU A 231 0.86 7.16 -10.11
CA LEU A 231 -0.32 6.30 -10.00
C LEU A 231 -0.77 5.71 -11.35
N GLY A 232 -0.07 6.01 -12.44
CA GLY A 232 -0.45 5.56 -13.79
C GLY A 232 -1.70 6.26 -14.32
N ILE A 233 -2.05 7.43 -13.82
CA ILE A 233 -3.23 8.20 -14.24
C ILE A 233 -2.84 9.11 -15.40
N ARG A 234 -3.65 9.10 -16.47
CA ARG A 234 -3.48 10.00 -17.63
C ARG A 234 -4.32 11.26 -17.51
N ALA A 235 -5.52 11.15 -16.94
CA ALA A 235 -6.44 12.26 -16.74
C ALA A 235 -7.34 11.98 -15.53
N MET A 236 -7.67 13.03 -14.80
CA MET A 236 -8.50 12.96 -13.60
C MET A 236 -9.20 14.29 -13.41
N HIS A 237 -10.51 14.32 -13.59
CA HIS A 237 -11.30 15.56 -13.62
C HIS A 237 -12.80 15.29 -13.51
N GLY A 238 -13.58 16.36 -13.34
CA GLY A 238 -15.03 16.31 -13.44
C GLY A 238 -15.52 16.52 -14.87
N GLU A 239 -16.55 15.77 -15.27
CA GLU A 239 -17.26 15.91 -16.54
C GLU A 239 -18.76 15.91 -16.27
N ALA A 240 -19.53 16.57 -17.14
CA ALA A 240 -20.98 16.50 -17.11
C ALA A 240 -21.50 16.26 -18.53
N VAL A 241 -22.39 15.29 -18.67
CA VAL A 241 -23.07 14.99 -19.93
C VAL A 241 -24.54 15.30 -19.83
N SER A 242 -25.13 15.67 -20.96
CA SER A 242 -26.52 16.10 -21.01
C SER A 242 -27.28 15.46 -22.15
N ALA A 243 -28.57 15.22 -21.93
CA ALA A 243 -29.49 14.77 -22.96
C ALA A 243 -30.88 15.38 -22.76
N ARG A 244 -31.55 15.70 -23.87
CA ARG A 244 -32.97 16.05 -23.84
C ARG A 244 -33.82 14.78 -23.72
N LEU A 245 -34.54 14.69 -22.62
CA LEU A 245 -35.46 13.62 -22.29
C LEU A 245 -36.80 13.83 -23.00
N ILE A 246 -37.41 12.73 -23.41
CA ILE A 246 -38.72 12.69 -24.05
C ILE A 246 -39.58 11.69 -23.29
N GLU A 247 -40.77 12.11 -22.87
CA GLU A 247 -41.73 11.26 -22.17
C GLU A 247 -41.92 9.89 -22.87
N GLY A 248 -41.91 8.82 -22.08
CA GLY A 248 -42.04 7.44 -22.55
C GLY A 248 -40.75 6.81 -23.08
N LYS A 249 -39.70 7.59 -23.37
CA LYS A 249 -38.43 7.04 -23.86
C LYS A 249 -37.53 6.53 -22.74
N ARG A 250 -36.61 5.64 -23.13
CA ARG A 250 -35.51 5.16 -22.30
C ARG A 250 -34.16 5.56 -22.86
N TYR A 251 -33.21 5.83 -21.97
CA TYR A 251 -31.86 6.24 -22.31
C TYR A 251 -30.87 5.41 -21.51
N ARG A 252 -29.81 4.96 -22.17
CA ARG A 252 -28.68 4.28 -21.56
C ARG A 252 -27.56 5.29 -21.33
N ILE A 253 -27.07 5.31 -20.12
CA ILE A 253 -25.85 5.99 -19.71
C ILE A 253 -24.74 4.94 -19.73
N GLN A 254 -23.65 5.21 -20.45
CA GLN A 254 -22.53 4.27 -20.53
C GLN A 254 -21.20 5.01 -20.43
N LEU A 255 -20.34 4.56 -19.51
CA LEU A 255 -18.94 4.96 -19.48
C LEU A 255 -18.16 4.09 -20.47
N ARG A 256 -17.52 4.72 -21.47
CA ARG A 256 -16.59 4.03 -22.36
C ARG A 256 -15.15 4.29 -21.89
N ALA A 257 -14.42 3.20 -21.70
CA ALA A 257 -12.96 3.07 -21.64
C ALA A 257 -12.13 4.30 -22.11
N SER A 258 -12.30 4.70 -23.37
CA SER A 258 -11.43 5.68 -24.04
C SER A 258 -11.95 7.11 -24.09
N ASP A 259 -13.25 7.33 -23.90
CA ASP A 259 -13.93 8.58 -24.29
C ASP A 259 -14.44 9.33 -23.04
N GLY A 260 -15.46 8.80 -22.40
CA GLY A 260 -16.15 9.39 -21.25
C GLY A 260 -17.52 8.75 -21.06
N LEU A 261 -18.36 9.39 -20.26
CA LEU A 261 -19.77 9.00 -20.14
C LEU A 261 -20.52 9.44 -21.39
N THR A 262 -21.51 8.67 -21.81
CA THR A 262 -22.39 9.03 -22.93
C THR A 262 -23.82 8.69 -22.55
N ILE A 263 -24.78 9.46 -23.07
CA ILE A 263 -26.22 9.18 -22.91
C ILE A 263 -26.79 8.91 -24.31
N VAL A 264 -27.28 7.69 -24.52
CA VAL A 264 -27.83 7.24 -25.81
C VAL A 264 -29.27 6.74 -25.64
N PRO A 265 -30.20 7.07 -26.54
CA PRO A 265 -31.54 6.51 -26.48
C PRO A 265 -31.51 4.99 -26.72
N ILE A 266 -32.27 4.23 -25.93
CA ILE A 266 -32.45 2.80 -26.14
C ILE A 266 -33.55 2.62 -27.19
N PRO A 267 -33.28 1.97 -28.34
CA PRO A 267 -34.32 1.68 -29.31
C PRO A 267 -35.40 0.82 -28.67
N GLU A 268 -36.66 1.18 -28.87
CA GLU A 268 -37.74 0.25 -28.54
C GLU A 268 -37.61 -0.99 -29.43
N PRO A 269 -37.90 -2.21 -28.90
CA PRO A 269 -38.02 -3.39 -29.75
C PRO A 269 -39.01 -3.06 -30.87
N PRO A 270 -38.75 -3.44 -32.13
CA PRO A 270 -39.72 -3.24 -33.19
C PRO A 270 -41.05 -3.83 -32.74
N ALA A 271 -42.09 -3.01 -32.70
CA ALA A 271 -43.44 -3.47 -32.41
C ALA A 271 -43.71 -4.67 -33.32
N ASN A 272 -43.95 -5.84 -32.73
CA ASN A 272 -44.29 -7.05 -33.47
C ASN A 272 -45.36 -6.66 -34.51
N GLN A 273 -44.99 -6.75 -35.79
CA GLN A 273 -45.94 -6.65 -36.89
C GLN A 273 -46.78 -7.92 -36.80
N THR A 274 -47.89 -7.84 -36.05
CA THR A 274 -48.99 -8.80 -36.12
C THR A 274 -49.65 -8.76 -37.48
#